data_AF-A0A935MJL0-F1
#
_entry.id   AF-A0A935MJL0-F1
#
_cell.length_a   1.000
_cell.length_b   1.000
_cell.length_c   1.000
_cell.angle_alpha   90.00
_cell.angle_beta   90.00
_cell.angle_gamma   90.00
#
_symmetry.space_group_name_H-M   'P 1'
#
loop_
_entity.id
_entity.type
_entity.pdbx_description
1 polymer ?
#
loop_
_entity_poly.entity_id
_entity_poly.type
_entity_poly.pdbx_seq_one_letter_code
_entity_poly.pdbx_strand_id
1 'polypeptide(L)'
;MKTNKLILATAAILMVGSMAFTSCKKKQAFKEENGQSSEDNRNVQTENDAAVNEINTEVGNVANMHGRGESANGINAIHNALGITATGYTVNLADTANGSITITYNGTVVNNRKREGSIKLTILDFTNGKRWKQAGCIVQVEYMDYKITRASDGKFIKLNGKQNLTNISGGTWWELLIIKTQTSLASSVTSVGGLNVTFDDGKTAVYNINRKFTYTLPGGILTCTGEGIGSSESLNSLENYGTTRDGDVFTSQVSTPIVWNWTCG
;
A
#
# COMPACT_ATOMS: atom_id res chain seq x y z
N MET A 1 83.96 -0.99 9.64
CA MET A 1 82.96 -2.08 9.76
C MET A 1 81.80 -1.79 10.75
N LYS A 2 81.52 -0.54 11.16
CA LYS A 2 80.41 -0.22 12.09
C LYS A 2 79.19 0.43 11.42
N THR A 3 79.34 1.06 10.25
CA THR A 3 78.27 1.80 9.57
C THR A 3 77.23 0.90 8.88
N ASN A 4 77.65 -0.26 8.35
CA ASN A 4 76.74 -1.18 7.64
C ASN A 4 75.76 -1.91 8.55
N LYS A 5 76.10 -2.09 9.84
CA LYS A 5 75.18 -2.71 10.82
C LYS A 5 74.10 -1.74 11.31
N LEU A 6 74.41 -0.44 11.33
CA LEU A 6 73.44 0.59 11.71
C LEU A 6 72.38 0.77 10.62
N ILE A 7 72.80 0.87 9.35
CA ILE A 7 71.88 1.03 8.20
C ILE A 7 70.94 -0.18 8.04
N LEU A 8 71.44 -1.39 8.28
CA LEU A 8 70.61 -2.62 8.22
C LEU A 8 69.59 -2.67 9.36
N ALA A 9 69.95 -2.19 10.55
CA ALA A 9 69.05 -2.13 11.71
C ALA A 9 67.95 -1.07 11.51
N THR A 10 68.26 0.09 10.93
CA THR A 10 67.26 1.13 10.65
C THR A 10 66.29 0.72 9.54
N ALA A 11 66.77 0.00 8.51
CA ALA A 11 65.93 -0.51 7.42
C ALA A 11 64.95 -1.60 7.89
N ALA A 12 65.36 -2.47 8.83
CA ALA A 12 64.50 -3.50 9.39
C ALA A 12 63.38 -2.92 10.27
N ILE A 13 63.65 -1.84 11.02
CA ILE A 13 62.65 -1.18 11.87
C ILE A 13 61.61 -0.41 11.04
N LEU A 14 62.02 0.20 9.92
CA LEU A 14 61.12 0.89 8.98
C LEU A 14 60.21 -0.07 8.20
N MET A 15 60.65 -1.31 7.96
CA MET A 15 59.86 -2.33 7.25
C MET A 15 58.83 -3.03 8.16
N VAL A 16 59.05 -3.05 9.48
CA VAL A 16 58.08 -3.57 10.47
C VAL A 16 57.04 -2.50 10.86
N GLY A 17 57.41 -1.21 10.86
CA GLY A 17 56.49 -0.10 11.17
C GLY A 17 55.41 0.14 10.11
N SER A 18 55.66 -0.20 8.84
CA SER A 18 54.69 -0.02 7.74
C SER A 18 53.61 -1.11 7.69
N MET A 19 53.76 -2.21 8.43
CA MET A 19 52.74 -3.26 8.53
C MET A 19 51.72 -3.01 9.67
N ALA A 20 51.96 -2.03 10.53
CA ALA A 20 51.08 -1.73 11.67
C ALA A 20 49.88 -0.81 11.33
N PHE A 21 49.83 -0.21 10.13
CA PHE A 21 48.80 0.75 9.75
C PHE A 21 47.81 0.27 8.66
N THR A 22 47.82 -1.02 8.30
CA THR A 22 46.95 -1.56 7.23
C THR A 22 45.80 -2.44 7.71
N SER A 23 45.44 -2.41 9.00
CA SER A 23 44.29 -3.17 9.53
C SER A 23 43.35 -2.32 10.36
N CYS A 24 42.57 -1.49 9.67
CA CYS A 24 41.21 -1.14 10.07
C CYS A 24 40.39 -0.83 8.81
N LYS A 25 40.23 -1.82 7.92
CA LYS A 25 38.94 -1.90 7.25
C LYS A 25 37.95 -2.22 8.36
N LYS A 26 37.29 -1.19 8.90
CA LYS A 26 36.09 -1.33 9.72
C LYS A 26 35.19 -2.27 8.93
N LYS A 27 35.12 -3.55 9.33
CA LYS A 27 34.13 -4.46 8.78
C LYS A 27 32.82 -3.74 9.04
N GLN A 28 32.16 -3.28 7.98
CA GLN A 28 30.77 -2.87 8.11
C GLN A 28 30.11 -4.08 8.75
N ALA A 29 29.56 -3.89 9.96
CA ALA A 29 28.76 -4.93 10.56
C ALA A 29 27.67 -5.22 9.54
N PHE A 30 27.70 -6.40 8.94
CA PHE A 30 26.56 -6.88 8.19
C PHE A 30 25.42 -6.85 9.19
N LYS A 31 24.40 -6.02 8.92
CA LYS A 31 23.15 -6.17 9.65
C LYS A 31 22.68 -7.58 9.35
N GLU A 32 22.39 -8.35 10.40
CA GLU A 32 21.73 -9.63 10.21
C GLU A 32 20.34 -9.34 9.62
N GLU A 33 20.22 -9.46 8.30
CA GLU A 33 18.93 -9.39 7.63
C GLU A 33 18.18 -10.69 7.93
N ASN A 34 17.27 -10.62 8.89
CA ASN A 34 16.37 -11.73 9.24
C ASN A 34 15.14 -11.83 8.31
N GLY A 35 15.07 -10.99 7.26
CA GLY A 35 13.96 -10.93 6.30
C GLY A 35 12.68 -10.25 6.83
N GLN A 36 12.65 -9.82 8.09
CA GLN A 36 11.46 -9.26 8.73
C GLN A 36 10.93 -8.03 8.01
N SER A 37 11.81 -7.10 7.63
CA SER A 37 11.43 -5.88 6.90
C SER A 37 10.73 -6.17 5.57
N SER A 38 11.16 -7.23 4.88
CA SER A 38 10.55 -7.68 3.61
C SER A 38 9.18 -8.32 3.85
N GLU A 39 9.06 -9.18 4.87
CA GLU A 39 7.77 -9.77 5.25
C GLU A 39 6.77 -8.68 5.66
N ASP A 40 7.21 -7.72 6.46
CA ASP A 40 6.39 -6.59 6.91
C ASP A 40 5.92 -5.74 5.75
N ASN A 41 6.83 -5.39 4.85
CA ASN A 41 6.50 -4.62 3.66
C ASN A 41 5.43 -5.32 2.82
N ARG A 42 5.58 -6.64 2.61
CA ARG A 42 4.58 -7.43 1.87
C ARG A 42 3.24 -7.49 2.60
N ASN A 43 3.25 -7.71 3.91
CA ASN A 43 2.02 -7.81 4.72
C ASN A 43 1.26 -6.49 4.73
N VAL A 44 1.94 -5.36 4.99
CA VAL A 44 1.33 -4.02 4.98
C VAL A 44 0.71 -3.70 3.63
N GLN A 45 1.44 -3.93 2.54
CA GLN A 45 0.91 -3.66 1.20
C GLN A 45 -0.29 -4.56 0.86
N THR A 46 -0.23 -5.84 1.21
CA THR A 46 -1.31 -6.80 0.94
C THR A 46 -2.60 -6.40 1.66
N GLU A 47 -2.52 -6.03 2.93
CA GLU A 47 -3.70 -5.65 3.71
C GLU A 47 -4.23 -4.26 3.30
N ASN A 48 -3.35 -3.34 2.89
CA ASN A 48 -3.76 -2.07 2.28
C ASN A 48 -4.51 -2.30 0.95
N ASP A 49 -4.03 -3.21 0.10
CA ASP A 49 -4.71 -3.54 -1.17
C ASP A 49 -6.07 -4.19 -0.94
N ALA A 50 -6.17 -5.09 0.04
CA ALA A 50 -7.44 -5.67 0.43
C ALA A 50 -8.43 -4.60 0.88
N ALA A 51 -7.98 -3.62 1.68
CA ALA A 51 -8.81 -2.49 2.09
C ALA A 51 -9.22 -1.62 0.89
N VAL A 52 -8.30 -1.26 0.01
CA VAL A 52 -8.58 -0.45 -1.20
C VAL A 52 -9.59 -1.16 -2.13
N ASN A 53 -9.52 -2.49 -2.25
CA ASN A 53 -10.49 -3.24 -3.04
C ASN A 53 -11.90 -3.20 -2.43
N GLU A 54 -12.01 -3.33 -1.11
CA GLU A 54 -13.28 -3.18 -0.38
C GLU A 54 -13.83 -1.76 -0.53
N ILE A 55 -12.98 -0.74 -0.40
CA ILE A 55 -13.33 0.68 -0.58
C ILE A 55 -13.89 0.95 -1.98
N ASN A 56 -13.22 0.45 -3.02
CA ASN A 56 -13.69 0.56 -4.41
C ASN A 56 -15.10 -0.02 -4.58
N THR A 57 -15.38 -1.13 -3.89
CA THR A 57 -16.69 -1.77 -3.88
C THR A 57 -17.72 -0.88 -3.18
N GLU A 58 -17.44 -0.45 -1.94
CA GLU A 58 -18.39 0.34 -1.15
C GLU A 58 -18.70 1.71 -1.77
N VAL A 59 -17.70 2.45 -2.25
CA VAL A 59 -17.94 3.72 -2.95
C VAL A 59 -18.74 3.52 -4.23
N GLY A 60 -18.55 2.40 -4.92
CA GLY A 60 -19.32 2.01 -6.10
C GLY A 60 -20.79 1.66 -5.80
N ASN A 61 -21.09 1.26 -4.56
CA ASN A 61 -22.42 0.82 -4.13
C ASN A 61 -23.31 1.95 -3.62
N VAL A 62 -22.72 3.05 -3.16
CA VAL A 62 -23.48 4.16 -2.59
C VAL A 62 -24.01 5.06 -3.70
N ALA A 63 -25.34 5.07 -3.85
CA ALA A 63 -26.05 5.76 -4.91
C ALA A 63 -25.59 7.21 -5.12
N ASN A 64 -25.50 7.97 -4.02
CA ASN A 64 -25.12 9.37 -4.07
C ASN A 64 -23.64 9.58 -4.42
N MET A 65 -22.76 8.61 -4.19
CA MET A 65 -21.30 8.75 -4.38
C MET A 65 -20.82 8.19 -5.72
N HIS A 66 -21.41 7.11 -6.21
CA HIS A 66 -20.94 6.43 -7.42
C HIS A 66 -21.31 7.17 -8.73
N GLY A 67 -22.46 7.84 -8.77
CA GLY A 67 -22.92 8.66 -9.90
C GLY A 67 -23.64 7.92 -11.03
N ARG A 68 -24.13 6.68 -10.86
CA ARG A 68 -25.12 6.11 -11.80
C ARG A 68 -26.53 6.60 -11.44
N GLY A 69 -27.41 6.69 -12.44
CA GLY A 69 -28.84 6.91 -12.19
C GLY A 69 -29.40 5.79 -11.32
N GLU A 70 -30.48 6.07 -10.58
CA GLU A 70 -31.04 5.22 -9.52
C GLU A 70 -30.85 3.72 -9.78
N SER A 71 -29.81 3.16 -9.16
CA SER A 71 -29.68 1.72 -9.04
C SER A 71 -30.14 1.41 -7.63
N ALA A 72 -31.45 1.17 -7.50
CA ALA A 72 -32.12 0.73 -6.29
C ALA A 72 -31.27 -0.30 -5.55
N ASN A 73 -30.85 0.02 -4.31
CA ASN A 73 -30.34 -0.93 -3.32
C ASN A 73 -29.40 -2.02 -3.87
N GLY A 74 -28.52 -1.68 -4.82
CA GLY A 74 -27.91 -2.66 -5.71
C GLY A 74 -27.06 -3.73 -5.03
N ILE A 75 -26.56 -3.49 -3.82
CA ILE A 75 -25.80 -4.48 -3.07
C ILE A 75 -26.50 -4.91 -1.78
N ASN A 76 -27.14 -4.04 -0.98
CA ASN A 76 -27.90 -4.53 0.18
C ASN A 76 -29.06 -5.47 -0.20
N ALA A 77 -29.69 -5.27 -1.37
CA ALA A 77 -30.70 -6.20 -1.87
C ALA A 77 -30.09 -7.50 -2.43
N ILE A 78 -28.94 -7.45 -3.10
CA ILE A 78 -28.24 -8.64 -3.61
C ILE A 78 -27.56 -9.43 -2.49
N HIS A 79 -26.92 -8.77 -1.54
CA HIS A 79 -26.34 -9.32 -0.32
C HIS A 79 -27.40 -9.97 0.57
N ASN A 80 -28.55 -9.33 0.80
CA ASN A 80 -29.66 -9.97 1.49
C ASN A 80 -30.31 -11.11 0.68
N ALA A 81 -30.45 -10.96 -0.65
CA ALA A 81 -31.03 -12.01 -1.51
C ALA A 81 -30.11 -13.23 -1.69
N LEU A 82 -28.79 -13.06 -1.60
CA LEU A 82 -27.78 -14.12 -1.66
C LEU A 82 -27.34 -14.61 -0.27
N GLY A 83 -27.90 -14.08 0.83
CA GLY A 83 -27.51 -14.42 2.20
C GLY A 83 -26.11 -13.95 2.62
N ILE A 84 -25.48 -13.08 1.83
CA ILE A 84 -24.18 -12.47 2.12
C ILE A 84 -24.41 -11.32 3.10
N THR A 85 -24.55 -11.63 4.37
CA THR A 85 -24.47 -10.58 5.40
C THR A 85 -23.02 -10.09 5.41
N ALA A 86 -22.75 -8.78 5.44
CA ALA A 86 -21.41 -8.27 5.71
C ALA A 86 -21.02 -8.71 7.13
N THR A 87 -20.48 -9.92 7.27
CA THR A 87 -20.32 -10.58 8.57
C THR A 87 -19.24 -9.94 9.43
N GLY A 88 -18.47 -8.99 8.91
CA GLY A 88 -17.34 -8.36 9.61
C GLY A 88 -17.34 -6.84 9.73
N TYR A 89 -18.31 -6.12 9.15
CA TYR A 89 -18.35 -4.66 9.23
C TYR A 89 -19.75 -4.09 8.98
N THR A 90 -19.90 -2.81 9.29
CA THR A 90 -21.09 -2.00 8.99
C THR A 90 -20.68 -0.75 8.23
N VAL A 91 -21.59 -0.19 7.41
CA VAL A 91 -21.35 1.04 6.66
C VAL A 91 -22.33 2.11 7.14
N ASN A 92 -21.81 3.19 7.71
CA ASN A 92 -22.59 4.36 8.10
C ASN A 92 -22.79 5.28 6.89
N LEU A 93 -24.06 5.49 6.52
CA LEU A 93 -24.49 6.28 5.38
C LEU A 93 -25.00 7.69 5.76
N ALA A 94 -24.93 8.07 7.04
CA ALA A 94 -25.48 9.33 7.54
C ALA A 94 -24.85 10.57 6.89
N ASP A 95 -23.57 10.50 6.48
CA ASP A 95 -22.81 11.62 5.93
C ASP A 95 -22.72 11.61 4.39
N THR A 96 -23.56 10.80 3.74
CA THR A 96 -23.54 10.66 2.27
C THR A 96 -23.93 11.94 1.54
N ALA A 97 -24.66 12.86 2.20
CA ALA A 97 -24.96 14.19 1.69
C ALA A 97 -23.69 15.06 1.51
N ASN A 98 -22.63 14.76 2.25
CA ASN A 98 -21.31 15.40 2.12
C ASN A 98 -20.31 14.50 1.37
N GLY A 99 -20.78 13.47 0.67
CA GLY A 99 -19.93 12.56 -0.08
C GLY A 99 -19.07 11.66 0.80
N SER A 100 -19.53 11.37 2.02
CA SER A 100 -18.79 10.59 3.00
C SER A 100 -19.54 9.37 3.50
N ILE A 101 -18.80 8.30 3.76
CA ILE A 101 -19.26 7.10 4.45
C ILE A 101 -18.18 6.63 5.42
N THR A 102 -18.58 5.90 6.45
CA THR A 102 -17.63 5.28 7.39
C THR A 102 -17.89 3.78 7.46
N ILE A 103 -16.87 2.98 7.19
CA ILE A 103 -16.87 1.53 7.36
C ILE A 103 -16.34 1.25 8.77
N THR A 104 -17.12 0.54 9.59
CA THR A 104 -16.73 0.18 10.96
C THR A 104 -16.66 -1.34 11.09
N TYR A 105 -15.49 -1.86 11.44
CA TYR A 105 -15.23 -3.28 11.55
C TYR A 105 -15.51 -3.78 12.98
N ASN A 106 -16.21 -4.90 13.07
CA ASN A 106 -16.80 -5.38 14.34
C ASN A 106 -15.93 -6.43 15.07
N GLY A 107 -14.75 -6.77 14.55
CA GLY A 107 -13.88 -7.79 15.13
C GLY A 107 -14.26 -9.23 14.79
N THR A 108 -15.16 -9.47 13.82
CA THR A 108 -15.45 -10.83 13.34
C THR A 108 -14.32 -11.33 12.46
N VAL A 109 -13.97 -12.60 12.62
CA VAL A 109 -12.95 -13.27 11.81
C VAL A 109 -13.56 -13.72 10.49
N VAL A 110 -13.02 -13.23 9.39
CA VAL A 110 -13.38 -13.65 8.02
C VAL A 110 -12.09 -13.95 7.26
N ASN A 111 -11.98 -15.10 6.62
CA ASN A 111 -10.81 -15.50 5.82
C ASN A 111 -9.46 -15.33 6.56
N ASN A 112 -9.38 -15.88 7.78
CA ASN A 112 -8.20 -15.80 8.67
C ASN A 112 -7.83 -14.37 9.11
N ARG A 113 -8.74 -13.39 8.99
CA ARG A 113 -8.51 -11.99 9.37
C ARG A 113 -9.58 -11.51 10.33
N LYS A 114 -9.15 -11.07 11.51
CA LYS A 114 -9.96 -10.30 12.44
C LYS A 114 -9.72 -8.81 12.18
N ARG A 115 -10.76 -8.07 11.81
CA ARG A 115 -10.65 -6.63 11.49
C ARG A 115 -11.39 -5.79 12.52
N GLU A 116 -10.73 -4.75 13.03
CA GLU A 116 -11.25 -3.83 14.05
C GLU A 116 -10.90 -2.38 13.66
N GLY A 117 -11.61 -1.41 14.22
CA GLY A 117 -11.42 0.02 13.91
C GLY A 117 -12.34 0.51 12.79
N SER A 118 -11.96 1.57 12.10
CA SER A 118 -12.80 2.18 11.07
C SER A 118 -12.01 2.78 9.92
N ILE A 119 -12.66 2.88 8.77
CA ILE A 119 -12.17 3.58 7.59
C ILE A 119 -13.22 4.60 7.17
N LYS A 120 -12.84 5.89 7.15
CA LYS A 120 -13.69 6.95 6.61
C LYS A 120 -13.32 7.23 5.16
N LEU A 121 -14.34 7.34 4.32
CA LEU A 121 -14.22 7.61 2.90
C LEU A 121 -14.90 8.93 2.60
N THR A 122 -14.22 9.81 1.86
CA THR A 122 -14.74 11.14 1.53
C THR A 122 -14.35 11.52 0.10
N ILE A 123 -15.33 11.81 -0.76
CA ILE A 123 -15.08 12.38 -2.09
C ILE A 123 -14.76 13.87 -1.94
N LEU A 124 -13.56 14.30 -2.32
CA LEU A 124 -13.07 15.65 -2.03
C LEU A 124 -13.88 16.77 -2.73
N ASP A 125 -14.34 16.54 -3.96
CA ASP A 125 -15.10 17.53 -4.75
C ASP A 125 -16.60 17.17 -4.85
N PHE A 126 -17.14 16.50 -3.84
CA PHE A 126 -18.49 15.97 -3.88
C PHE A 126 -19.57 17.05 -4.11
N THR A 127 -19.43 18.18 -3.43
CA THR A 127 -20.35 19.34 -3.49
C THR A 127 -20.32 20.02 -4.85
N ASN A 128 -19.19 19.93 -5.56
CA ASN A 128 -19.04 20.38 -6.95
C ASN A 128 -19.59 19.35 -7.98
N GLY A 129 -20.32 18.33 -7.50
CA GLY A 129 -20.92 17.30 -8.34
C GLY A 129 -19.98 16.14 -8.67
N LYS A 130 -18.78 16.05 -8.05
CA LYS A 130 -17.85 14.96 -8.32
C LYS A 130 -18.42 13.63 -7.83
N ARG A 131 -18.32 12.59 -8.66
CA ARG A 131 -18.76 11.21 -8.38
C ARG A 131 -17.67 10.23 -8.76
N TRP A 132 -17.64 9.08 -8.10
CA TRP A 132 -16.56 8.10 -8.27
C TRP A 132 -16.32 7.69 -9.73
N LYS A 133 -17.38 7.53 -10.53
CA LYS A 133 -17.25 7.17 -11.95
C LYS A 133 -16.57 8.24 -12.82
N GLN A 134 -16.42 9.48 -12.34
CA GLN A 134 -15.87 10.57 -13.15
C GLN A 134 -14.35 10.56 -13.10
N ALA A 135 -13.71 10.78 -14.25
CA ALA A 135 -12.27 10.91 -14.36
C ALA A 135 -11.74 12.02 -13.43
N GLY A 136 -10.62 11.75 -12.77
CA GLY A 136 -10.01 12.60 -11.74
C GLY A 136 -10.80 12.68 -10.43
N CYS A 137 -11.78 11.80 -10.18
CA CYS A 137 -12.42 11.74 -8.85
C CYS A 137 -11.43 11.21 -7.82
N ILE A 138 -11.35 11.89 -6.67
CA ILE A 138 -10.49 11.50 -5.56
C ILE A 138 -11.36 11.15 -4.36
N VAL A 139 -11.20 9.92 -3.87
CA VAL A 139 -11.71 9.46 -2.58
C VAL A 139 -10.55 9.53 -1.59
N GLN A 140 -10.66 10.41 -0.60
CA GLN A 140 -9.79 10.36 0.56
C GLN A 140 -10.22 9.20 1.46
N VAL A 141 -9.26 8.36 1.78
CA VAL A 141 -9.36 7.21 2.68
C VAL A 141 -8.64 7.57 3.97
N GLU A 142 -9.35 7.60 5.08
CA GLU A 142 -8.79 7.85 6.41
C GLU A 142 -8.91 6.57 7.25
N TYR A 143 -7.77 5.96 7.55
CA TYR A 143 -7.68 4.81 8.45
C TYR A 143 -7.66 5.31 9.90
N MET A 144 -8.63 4.86 10.69
CA MET A 144 -8.82 5.22 12.09
C MET A 144 -8.73 3.95 12.94
N ASP A 145 -7.54 3.69 13.49
CA ASP A 145 -7.22 2.49 14.24
C ASP A 145 -7.60 1.19 13.50
N TYR A 146 -7.48 1.18 12.17
CA TYR A 146 -7.82 0.02 11.36
C TYR A 146 -6.81 -1.10 11.61
N LYS A 147 -7.20 -2.06 12.44
CA LYS A 147 -6.37 -3.15 12.92
C LYS A 147 -6.77 -4.45 12.26
N ILE A 148 -5.80 -5.12 11.64
CA ILE A 148 -5.96 -6.43 11.05
C ILE A 148 -5.12 -7.42 11.85
N THR A 149 -5.77 -8.36 12.51
CA THR A 149 -5.12 -9.45 13.25
C THR A 149 -5.29 -10.75 12.48
N ARG A 150 -4.20 -11.44 12.20
CA ARG A 150 -4.21 -12.76 11.58
C ARG A 150 -4.68 -13.79 12.60
N ALA A 151 -5.74 -14.52 12.31
CA ALA A 151 -6.35 -15.42 13.29
C ALA A 151 -5.49 -16.66 13.59
N SER A 152 -4.62 -17.05 12.66
CA SER A 152 -3.77 -18.24 12.80
C SER A 152 -2.64 -18.09 13.82
N ASP A 153 -2.12 -16.87 14.05
CA ASP A 153 -0.98 -16.64 14.96
C ASP A 153 -1.09 -15.38 15.83
N GLY A 154 -2.18 -14.62 15.71
CA GLY A 154 -2.43 -13.44 16.53
C GLY A 154 -1.57 -12.22 16.18
N LYS A 155 -0.67 -12.32 15.19
CA LYS A 155 0.08 -11.16 14.72
C LYS A 155 -0.86 -10.15 14.09
N PHE A 156 -0.58 -8.86 14.29
CA PHE A 156 -1.41 -7.81 13.75
C PHE A 156 -0.59 -6.69 13.13
N ILE A 157 -1.26 -5.97 12.23
CA ILE A 157 -0.86 -4.65 11.79
C ILE A 157 -2.02 -3.70 12.07
N LYS A 158 -1.72 -2.46 12.41
CA LYS A 158 -2.70 -1.38 12.59
C LYS A 158 -2.32 -0.19 11.74
N LEU A 159 -3.20 0.18 10.82
CA LEU A 159 -3.01 1.30 9.90
C LEU A 159 -3.69 2.55 10.47
N ASN A 160 -2.97 3.66 10.46
CA ASN A 160 -3.46 4.99 10.77
C ASN A 160 -2.93 6.00 9.76
N GLY A 161 -3.77 6.96 9.37
CA GLY A 161 -3.39 8.01 8.44
C GLY A 161 -4.28 8.04 7.21
N LYS A 162 -3.82 8.74 6.17
CA LYS A 162 -4.65 9.07 5.01
C LYS A 162 -4.03 8.61 3.70
N GLN A 163 -4.88 8.20 2.79
CA GLN A 163 -4.55 7.95 1.39
C GLN A 163 -5.57 8.62 0.48
N ASN A 164 -5.17 8.90 -0.75
CA ASN A 164 -6.04 9.31 -1.82
C ASN A 164 -6.13 8.18 -2.84
N LEU A 165 -7.34 7.70 -3.07
CA LEU A 165 -7.69 6.80 -4.15
C LEU A 165 -8.25 7.63 -5.30
N THR A 166 -7.56 7.65 -6.43
CA THR A 166 -7.93 8.47 -7.60
C THR A 166 -8.43 7.59 -8.73
N ASN A 167 -9.62 7.89 -9.26
CA ASN A 167 -10.09 7.33 -10.52
C ASN A 167 -9.49 8.15 -11.68
N ILE A 168 -8.45 7.64 -12.32
CA ILE A 168 -7.70 8.39 -13.35
C ILE A 168 -8.49 8.43 -14.66
N SER A 169 -8.93 7.28 -15.16
CA SER A 169 -9.63 7.18 -16.44
C SER A 169 -11.09 7.59 -16.38
N GLY A 170 -11.69 7.56 -15.19
CA GLY A 170 -13.14 7.49 -15.05
C GLY A 170 -13.67 6.08 -15.34
N GLY A 171 -14.99 5.94 -15.32
CA GLY A 171 -15.69 4.66 -15.44
C GLY A 171 -15.56 3.80 -14.19
N THR A 172 -16.08 2.58 -14.26
CA THR A 172 -16.04 1.59 -13.17
C THR A 172 -15.84 0.17 -13.72
N TRP A 173 -15.64 -0.81 -12.85
CA TRP A 173 -15.59 -2.21 -13.24
C TRP A 173 -16.78 -2.69 -14.09
N TRP A 174 -17.96 -2.09 -13.91
CA TRP A 174 -19.15 -2.42 -14.70
C TRP A 174 -19.01 -2.03 -16.18
N GLU A 175 -18.55 -0.81 -16.46
CA GLU A 175 -18.28 -0.34 -17.82
C GLU A 175 -17.17 -1.17 -18.48
N LEU A 176 -16.18 -1.64 -17.72
CA LEU A 176 -15.06 -2.42 -18.25
C LEU A 176 -15.48 -3.87 -18.55
N LEU A 177 -16.02 -4.57 -17.55
CA LEU A 177 -16.21 -6.03 -17.60
C LEU A 177 -17.59 -6.46 -18.09
N ILE A 178 -18.63 -5.69 -17.78
CA ILE A 178 -20.02 -6.13 -17.98
C ILE A 178 -20.61 -5.56 -19.26
N ILE A 179 -20.74 -4.22 -19.34
CA ILE A 179 -21.33 -3.57 -20.51
C ILE A 179 -20.28 -3.22 -21.59
N LYS A 180 -19.00 -3.34 -21.27
CA LYS A 180 -17.86 -3.22 -22.20
C LYS A 180 -17.86 -1.90 -23.01
N THR A 181 -18.29 -0.81 -22.38
CA THR A 181 -18.27 0.54 -22.99
C THR A 181 -16.93 1.25 -22.82
N GLN A 182 -15.99 0.64 -22.10
CA GLN A 182 -14.61 1.10 -21.98
C GLN A 182 -13.63 -0.06 -22.13
N THR A 183 -12.42 0.25 -22.61
CA THR A 183 -11.35 -0.72 -22.87
C THR A 183 -10.20 -0.65 -21.87
N SER A 184 -10.18 0.40 -21.04
CA SER A 184 -9.16 0.64 -20.02
C SER A 184 -9.78 1.29 -18.77
N LEU A 185 -9.30 0.92 -17.60
CA LEU A 185 -9.66 1.50 -16.30
C LEU A 185 -8.38 1.72 -15.50
N ALA A 186 -8.04 2.99 -15.24
CA ALA A 186 -6.84 3.38 -14.51
C ALA A 186 -7.22 4.02 -13.16
N SER A 187 -6.53 3.60 -12.11
CA SER A 187 -6.66 4.19 -10.77
C SER A 187 -5.30 4.29 -10.08
N SER A 188 -5.19 5.16 -9.08
CA SER A 188 -3.99 5.24 -8.25
C SER A 188 -4.31 5.38 -6.77
N VAL A 189 -3.36 4.96 -5.95
CA VAL A 189 -3.35 5.13 -4.50
C VAL A 189 -2.11 5.93 -4.14
N THR A 190 -2.28 7.05 -3.45
CA THR A 190 -1.18 7.88 -2.93
C THR A 190 -1.35 8.14 -1.45
N SER A 191 -0.26 8.05 -0.69
CA SER A 191 -0.29 8.31 0.75
C SER A 191 -0.22 9.81 1.03
N VAL A 192 -1.00 10.28 1.99
CA VAL A 192 -1.05 11.68 2.41
C VAL A 192 -0.32 11.81 3.73
N GLY A 193 0.94 12.24 3.68
CA GLY A 193 1.78 12.40 4.87
C GLY A 193 2.35 11.10 5.45
N GLY A 194 2.20 9.98 4.73
CA GLY A 194 2.63 8.64 5.16
C GLY A 194 1.61 7.94 6.07
N LEU A 195 1.46 6.63 5.88
CA LEU A 195 0.68 5.78 6.77
C LEU A 195 1.53 5.34 7.97
N ASN A 196 1.02 5.59 9.17
CA ASN A 196 1.60 5.06 10.39
C ASN A 196 1.09 3.63 10.62
N VAL A 197 2.03 2.69 10.70
CA VAL A 197 1.75 1.27 10.89
C VAL A 197 2.26 0.84 12.25
N THR A 198 1.40 0.30 13.10
CA THR A 198 1.78 -0.33 14.37
C THR A 198 1.74 -1.84 14.23
N PHE A 199 2.76 -2.53 14.73
CA PHE A 199 2.86 -3.98 14.69
C PHE A 199 2.56 -4.63 16.05
N ASP A 200 2.57 -5.96 16.07
CA ASP A 200 2.31 -6.82 17.21
C ASP A 200 3.29 -6.64 18.39
N ASP A 201 4.53 -6.26 18.10
CA ASP A 201 5.57 -5.92 19.08
C ASP A 201 5.46 -4.49 19.64
N GLY A 202 4.44 -3.73 19.22
CA GLY A 202 4.21 -2.34 19.62
C GLY A 202 5.11 -1.33 18.90
N LYS A 203 6.05 -1.77 18.05
CA LYS A 203 6.86 -0.86 17.23
C LYS A 203 6.03 -0.27 16.10
N THR A 204 6.52 0.84 15.57
CA THR A 204 5.84 1.60 14.51
C THR A 204 6.74 1.82 13.30
N ALA A 205 6.13 1.87 12.13
CA ALA A 205 6.75 2.17 10.84
C ALA A 205 5.95 3.22 10.09
N VAL A 206 6.57 3.87 9.10
CA VAL A 206 5.89 4.81 8.20
C VAL A 206 5.98 4.32 6.78
N TYR A 207 4.84 4.22 6.10
CA TYR A 207 4.71 3.71 4.73
C TYR A 207 4.10 4.77 3.80
N ASN A 208 4.82 5.12 2.73
CA ASN A 208 4.35 5.99 1.66
C ASN A 208 4.05 5.16 0.42
N ILE A 209 2.86 4.57 0.39
CA ILE A 209 2.36 3.78 -0.73
C ILE A 209 1.90 4.73 -1.84
N ASN A 210 2.49 4.60 -3.03
CA ASN A 210 2.26 5.44 -4.20
C ASN A 210 2.25 4.58 -5.46
N ARG A 211 1.07 4.05 -5.82
CA ARG A 211 0.91 3.08 -6.91
C ARG A 211 -0.15 3.50 -7.89
N LYS A 212 0.01 3.09 -9.15
CA LYS A 212 -1.00 3.20 -10.20
C LYS A 212 -1.24 1.82 -10.79
N PHE A 213 -2.52 1.50 -10.97
CA PHE A 213 -2.98 0.28 -11.61
C PHE A 213 -3.82 0.62 -12.83
N THR A 214 -3.49 0.00 -13.96
CA THR A 214 -4.24 0.15 -15.20
C THR A 214 -4.74 -1.23 -15.63
N TYR A 215 -6.06 -1.39 -15.72
CA TYR A 215 -6.72 -2.61 -16.17
C TYR A 215 -7.18 -2.45 -17.61
N THR A 216 -6.92 -3.45 -18.45
CA THR A 216 -7.30 -3.49 -19.86
C THR A 216 -7.83 -4.87 -20.24
N LEU A 217 -8.54 -4.95 -21.38
CA LEU A 217 -9.10 -6.20 -21.92
C LEU A 217 -8.60 -6.52 -23.35
N PRO A 218 -7.27 -6.60 -23.60
CA PRO A 218 -6.77 -7.02 -24.90
C PRO A 218 -7.25 -8.44 -25.21
N GLY A 219 -7.92 -8.63 -26.35
CA GLY A 219 -8.46 -9.94 -26.73
C GLY A 219 -9.47 -10.53 -25.73
N GLY A 220 -10.08 -9.70 -24.87
CA GLY A 220 -11.00 -10.16 -23.83
C GLY A 220 -10.34 -10.72 -22.56
N ILE A 221 -9.01 -10.66 -22.44
CA ILE A 221 -8.27 -11.14 -21.26
C ILE A 221 -8.01 -9.96 -20.33
N LEU A 222 -8.46 -10.05 -19.07
CA LEU A 222 -8.17 -9.02 -18.08
C LEU A 222 -6.67 -8.98 -17.81
N THR A 223 -6.07 -7.84 -18.13
CA THR A 223 -4.64 -7.55 -17.97
C THR A 223 -4.50 -6.34 -17.07
N CYS A 224 -3.67 -6.44 -16.03
CA CYS A 224 -3.35 -5.35 -15.14
C CYS A 224 -1.87 -4.97 -15.27
N THR A 225 -1.62 -3.66 -15.27
CA THR A 225 -0.30 -3.07 -15.25
C THR A 225 -0.15 -2.24 -13.97
N GLY A 226 0.80 -2.62 -13.12
CA GLY A 226 1.17 -1.93 -11.89
C GLY A 226 2.42 -1.07 -12.07
N GLU A 227 2.38 0.15 -11.57
CA GLU A 227 3.45 1.14 -11.65
C GLU A 227 3.66 1.83 -10.30
N GLY A 228 4.91 2.10 -9.94
CA GLY A 228 5.25 3.04 -8.86
C GLY A 228 5.15 4.48 -9.38
N ILE A 229 4.48 5.35 -8.63
CA ILE A 229 4.29 6.77 -9.02
C ILE A 229 4.86 7.76 -8.00
N GLY A 230 5.45 7.25 -6.91
CA GLY A 230 6.08 8.06 -5.88
C GLY A 230 7.49 8.51 -6.27
N SER A 231 7.96 9.54 -5.57
CA SER A 231 9.33 9.99 -5.59
C SER A 231 9.80 10.33 -4.19
N SER A 232 11.07 10.07 -3.91
CA SER A 232 11.73 10.40 -2.65
C SER A 232 13.19 10.70 -2.94
N GLU A 233 13.67 11.85 -2.48
CA GLU A 233 15.01 12.36 -2.80
C GLU A 233 15.26 12.39 -4.31
N SER A 234 16.25 11.64 -4.81
CA SER A 234 16.57 11.53 -6.24
C SER A 234 15.91 10.33 -6.94
N LEU A 235 15.20 9.49 -6.20
CA LEU A 235 14.56 8.29 -6.73
C LEU A 235 13.12 8.60 -7.17
N ASN A 236 12.76 8.07 -8.34
CA ASN A 236 11.42 8.16 -8.93
C ASN A 236 10.83 6.76 -9.11
N SER A 237 9.58 6.66 -9.55
CA SER A 237 8.89 5.37 -9.77
C SER A 237 8.86 4.48 -8.53
N LEU A 238 8.78 5.09 -7.35
CA LEU A 238 8.68 4.38 -6.09
C LEU A 238 7.24 3.93 -5.87
N GLU A 239 7.04 2.64 -5.67
CA GLU A 239 5.72 2.09 -5.30
C GLU A 239 5.44 2.25 -3.79
N ASN A 240 6.50 2.21 -2.99
CA ASN A 240 6.43 2.31 -1.54
C ASN A 240 7.79 2.73 -0.98
N TYR A 241 7.81 3.57 0.05
CA TYR A 241 9.03 3.99 0.75
C TYR A 241 8.70 4.52 2.15
N GLY A 242 9.69 4.57 3.03
CA GLY A 242 9.52 5.15 4.35
C GLY A 242 10.48 4.56 5.36
N THR A 243 9.98 4.28 6.58
CA THR A 243 10.79 3.74 7.68
C THR A 243 10.23 2.41 8.17
N THR A 244 11.09 1.42 8.39
CA THR A 244 10.71 0.12 8.96
C THR A 244 10.42 0.25 10.46
N ARG A 245 9.88 -0.83 11.05
CA ARG A 245 9.63 -0.88 12.51
C ARG A 245 10.90 -0.78 13.36
N ASP A 246 12.06 -1.03 12.77
CA ASP A 246 13.38 -0.90 13.42
C ASP A 246 14.03 0.47 13.18
N GLY A 247 13.34 1.38 12.50
CA GLY A 247 13.81 2.75 12.22
C GLY A 247 14.65 2.90 10.97
N ASP A 248 14.80 1.84 10.17
CA ASP A 248 15.59 1.88 8.94
C ASP A 248 14.80 2.48 7.79
N VAL A 249 15.45 3.35 7.01
CA VAL A 249 14.86 3.88 5.77
C VAL A 249 14.84 2.77 4.71
N PHE A 250 13.73 2.65 4.00
CA PHE A 250 13.60 1.73 2.86
C PHE A 250 12.91 2.41 1.67
N THR A 251 13.18 1.87 0.48
CA THR A 251 12.55 2.25 -0.77
C THR A 251 12.26 1.00 -1.61
N SER A 252 11.11 0.96 -2.26
CA SER A 252 10.74 -0.05 -3.27
C SER A 252 10.45 0.67 -4.59
N GLN A 253 11.24 0.37 -5.61
CA GLN A 253 11.16 1.01 -6.93
C GLN A 253 10.65 0.01 -7.98
N VAL A 254 9.69 0.46 -8.79
CA VAL A 254 9.19 -0.27 -9.95
C VAL A 254 9.63 0.50 -11.19
N SER A 255 10.87 0.24 -11.64
CA SER A 255 11.45 0.91 -12.81
C SER A 255 10.86 0.42 -14.13
N THR A 256 10.40 -0.84 -14.17
CA THR A 256 9.65 -1.42 -15.27
C THR A 256 8.25 -1.80 -14.77
N PRO A 257 7.17 -1.36 -15.42
CA PRO A 257 5.81 -1.73 -15.01
C PRO A 257 5.63 -3.24 -14.91
N ILE A 258 4.99 -3.68 -13.83
CA ILE A 258 4.67 -5.09 -13.61
C ILE A 258 3.37 -5.39 -14.33
N VAL A 259 3.38 -6.33 -15.27
CA VAL A 259 2.20 -6.72 -16.05
C VAL A 259 1.81 -8.15 -15.70
N TRP A 260 0.55 -8.35 -15.33
CA TRP A 260 -0.04 -9.67 -15.13
C TRP A 260 -1.41 -9.75 -15.78
N ASN A 261 -1.85 -10.96 -16.10
CA ASN A 261 -3.16 -11.19 -16.70
C ASN A 261 -3.79 -12.45 -16.10
N TRP A 262 -5.08 -12.65 -16.36
CA TRP A 262 -5.82 -13.81 -15.83
C TRP A 262 -5.46 -15.16 -16.47
N THR A 263 -4.55 -15.20 -17.44
CA THR A 263 -4.04 -16.46 -18.00
C THR A 263 -2.81 -16.99 -17.26
N CYS A 264 -2.19 -16.17 -16.41
CA CYS A 264 -1.05 -16.54 -15.58
C CYS A 264 -1.52 -16.58 -14.12
N GLY A 265 -1.50 -17.77 -13.50
CA GLY A 265 -1.68 -17.93 -12.06
C GLY A 265 -0.45 -17.49 -11.27
#